data_AF-A0A1E3PF46-F1
#
_entry.id   AF-A0A1E3PF46-F1
#
_cell.length_a   1.000
_cell.length_b   1.000
_cell.length_c   1.000
_cell.angle_alpha   90.00
_cell.angle_beta   90.00
_cell.angle_gamma   90.00
#
_symmetry.space_group_name_H-M   'P 1'
#
loop_
_entity.id
_entity.type
_entity.pdbx_description
1 polymer ?
#
loop_
_entity_poly.entity_id
_entity_poly.type
_entity_poly.pdbx_seq_one_letter_code
_entity_poly.pdbx_strand_id
1 'polypeptide(L)'
;MDSRFKVCASVAAVPLVAKPGYIVSEMWRQVTRGAKDIFGRAKPLLLVGSGALQWGKTNINTRLAKAVGVFVESNQNLVNTHTVRKWKYWRNVVDSRFRTGPENSQVLAIPPENIDDGVKDTVGVVVGDGAGNQVVLTSSGGITLKTSGRVGPAALLGSGISIEVLNLPFGKRSKTECDDSVATHDGLISRTLGTCTTGFGEDIITLQYASRCSRQLLERDEDEMAMDVLEDVYRSCAKNKDDKSPYYLQSDPLYLGVIAVDSSQYDDGLVRNTVVYGHSTETMILASQHASDERCRVTVSCNSTVGNWKSGEFTIG
;
A
#
# COMPACT_ATOMS: atom_id res chain seq x y z
N MET A 1 4.61 -6.44 -5.85
CA MET A 1 4.07 -7.81 -5.97
C MET A 1 3.50 -8.00 -7.37
N ASP A 2 3.50 -9.21 -7.91
CA ASP A 2 2.96 -9.57 -9.25
C ASP A 2 2.03 -10.79 -9.11
N SER A 3 0.83 -10.72 -9.69
CA SER A 3 -0.21 -11.75 -9.57
C SER A 3 0.17 -13.09 -10.21
N ARG A 4 0.85 -13.07 -11.36
CA ARG A 4 1.20 -14.28 -12.16
C ARG A 4 2.16 -15.18 -11.43
N PHE A 5 3.16 -14.57 -10.81
CA PHE A 5 4.21 -15.28 -10.09
C PHE A 5 3.88 -15.44 -8.60
N LYS A 6 2.83 -14.78 -8.10
CA LYS A 6 2.50 -14.63 -6.67
C LYS A 6 3.72 -14.23 -5.81
N VAL A 7 4.59 -13.40 -6.38
CA VAL A 7 5.88 -13.00 -5.82
C VAL A 7 5.87 -11.54 -5.41
N CYS A 8 6.40 -11.27 -4.21
CA CYS A 8 6.73 -9.94 -3.75
C CYS A 8 8.25 -9.79 -3.60
N ALA A 9 8.78 -8.64 -3.99
CA ALA A 9 10.14 -8.20 -3.68
C ALA A 9 10.06 -6.84 -2.99
N SER A 10 11.00 -6.53 -2.10
CA SER A 10 10.94 -5.36 -1.24
C SER A 10 12.33 -4.90 -0.78
N VAL A 11 12.47 -3.60 -0.48
CA VAL A 11 13.65 -3.04 0.20
C VAL A 11 13.24 -2.07 1.31
N ALA A 12 13.98 -2.06 2.42
CA ALA A 12 13.68 -1.18 3.56
C ALA A 12 14.91 -0.42 4.10
N ALA A 13 14.67 0.78 4.63
CA ALA A 13 15.69 1.64 5.27
C ALA A 13 16.97 1.87 4.44
N VAL A 14 16.85 1.91 3.11
CA VAL A 14 18.00 1.98 2.17
C VAL A 14 18.50 3.43 2.05
N PRO A 15 19.77 3.73 2.41
CA PRO A 15 20.35 5.06 2.20
C PRO A 15 20.85 5.24 0.76
N LEU A 16 21.06 6.48 0.33
CA LEU A 16 21.69 6.84 -0.96
C LEU A 16 20.96 6.33 -2.23
N VAL A 17 19.65 6.10 -2.14
CA VAL A 17 18.79 5.67 -3.25
C VAL A 17 17.65 6.67 -3.45
N ALA A 18 17.57 7.28 -4.64
CA ALA A 18 16.47 8.17 -5.00
C ALA A 18 15.24 7.41 -5.54
N LYS A 19 15.44 6.22 -6.11
CA LYS A 19 14.38 5.46 -6.80
C LYS A 19 14.38 3.97 -6.37
N PRO A 20 13.94 3.65 -5.13
CA PRO A 20 14.03 2.30 -4.56
C PRO A 20 13.27 1.24 -5.37
N GLY A 21 12.21 1.63 -6.09
CA GLY A 21 11.47 0.75 -7.00
C GLY A 21 12.34 0.08 -8.08
N TYR A 22 13.48 0.67 -8.47
CA TYR A 22 14.41 0.02 -9.41
C TYR A 22 15.17 -1.15 -8.79
N ILE A 23 15.45 -1.11 -7.47
CA ILE A 23 16.06 -2.25 -6.76
C ILE A 23 15.02 -3.36 -6.61
N VAL A 24 13.79 -3.00 -6.22
CA VAL A 24 12.65 -3.94 -6.12
C VAL A 24 12.34 -4.62 -7.46
N SER A 25 12.33 -3.86 -8.55
CA SER A 25 12.12 -4.37 -9.91
C SER A 25 13.23 -5.33 -10.34
N GLU A 26 14.50 -5.01 -10.04
CA GLU A 26 15.63 -5.91 -10.32
C GLU A 26 15.59 -7.19 -9.46
N MET A 27 15.24 -7.10 -8.17
CA MET A 27 15.02 -8.28 -7.31
C MET A 27 13.91 -9.18 -7.86
N TRP A 28 12.75 -8.60 -8.21
CA TRP A 28 11.63 -9.30 -8.84
C TRP A 28 12.05 -9.98 -10.16
N ARG A 29 12.79 -9.26 -11.03
CA ARG A 29 13.30 -9.77 -12.31
C ARG A 29 14.26 -10.96 -12.12
N GLN A 30 15.01 -11.02 -11.03
CA GLN A 30 15.91 -12.14 -10.76
C GLN A 30 15.21 -13.38 -10.20
N VAL A 31 14.21 -13.22 -9.34
CA VAL A 31 13.49 -14.36 -8.74
C VAL A 31 12.46 -14.98 -9.69
N THR A 32 11.81 -14.18 -10.54
CA THR A 32 10.91 -14.68 -11.61
C THR A 32 11.65 -15.50 -12.67
N ARG A 33 12.98 -15.33 -12.81
CA ARG A 33 13.87 -16.18 -13.61
C ARG A 33 14.30 -17.48 -12.91
N GLY A 34 13.69 -17.82 -11.78
CA GLY A 34 13.95 -19.02 -10.98
C GLY A 34 14.36 -18.67 -9.56
N ALA A 35 13.78 -19.38 -8.58
CA ALA A 35 13.90 -19.05 -7.16
C ALA A 35 15.31 -19.19 -6.56
N LYS A 36 16.25 -19.85 -7.25
CA LYS A 36 17.61 -20.14 -6.77
C LYS A 36 18.69 -19.36 -7.52
N ASP A 37 19.82 -19.11 -6.85
CA ASP A 37 21.07 -18.65 -7.48
C ASP A 37 21.91 -19.82 -8.04
N ILE A 38 23.07 -19.51 -8.62
CA ILE A 38 23.98 -20.50 -9.21
C ILE A 38 24.61 -21.48 -8.19
N PHE A 39 24.45 -21.22 -6.89
CA PHE A 39 24.88 -22.08 -5.78
C PHE A 39 23.69 -22.81 -5.12
N GLY A 40 22.50 -22.74 -5.73
CA GLY A 40 21.27 -23.38 -5.23
C GLY A 40 20.59 -22.67 -4.06
N ARG A 41 21.07 -21.50 -3.63
CA ARG A 41 20.54 -20.71 -2.50
C ARG A 41 19.32 -19.91 -2.94
N ALA A 42 18.39 -19.67 -2.04
CA ALA A 42 17.19 -18.88 -2.35
C ALA A 42 17.49 -17.39 -2.64
N LYS A 43 16.85 -16.89 -3.70
CA LYS A 43 16.44 -15.50 -3.96
C LYS A 43 16.14 -14.60 -2.74
N PRO A 44 16.85 -13.49 -2.40
CA PRO A 44 16.30 -12.59 -1.39
C PRO A 44 15.02 -11.89 -1.90
N LEU A 45 13.93 -11.98 -1.14
CA LEU A 45 12.69 -11.23 -1.39
C LEU A 45 12.64 -9.90 -0.64
N LEU A 46 13.36 -9.78 0.48
CA LEU A 46 13.52 -8.55 1.24
C LEU A 46 15.01 -8.29 1.49
N LEU A 47 15.47 -7.05 1.25
CA LEU A 47 16.80 -6.59 1.64
C LEU A 47 16.70 -5.26 2.40
N VAL A 48 17.62 -5.00 3.33
CA VAL A 48 17.58 -3.80 4.17
C VAL A 48 18.90 -3.05 4.21
N GLY A 49 18.84 -1.75 4.52
CA GLY A 49 19.99 -0.91 4.85
C GLY A 49 21.07 -0.85 3.76
N SER A 50 22.33 -0.88 4.18
CA SER A 50 23.50 -0.90 3.29
C SER A 50 23.57 -2.15 2.40
N GLY A 51 23.05 -3.29 2.85
CA GLY A 51 22.99 -4.53 2.07
C GLY A 51 22.12 -4.37 0.82
N ALA A 52 20.94 -3.74 0.95
CA ALA A 52 20.08 -3.41 -0.19
C ALA A 52 20.75 -2.43 -1.17
N LEU A 53 21.45 -1.41 -0.65
CA LEU A 53 22.20 -0.45 -1.47
C LEU A 53 23.32 -1.14 -2.27
N GLN A 54 24.13 -1.99 -1.62
CA GLN A 54 25.22 -2.72 -2.27
C GLN A 54 24.70 -3.73 -3.29
N TRP A 55 23.64 -4.46 -2.95
CA TRP A 55 22.98 -5.39 -3.86
C TRP A 55 22.46 -4.65 -5.11
N GLY A 56 21.76 -3.52 -4.92
CA GLY A 56 21.28 -2.68 -6.02
C GLY A 56 22.42 -2.19 -6.93
N LYS A 57 23.53 -1.69 -6.34
CA LYS A 57 24.70 -1.23 -7.09
C LYS A 57 25.41 -2.34 -7.89
N THR A 58 25.31 -3.59 -7.43
CA THR A 58 25.92 -4.75 -8.09
C THR A 58 25.04 -5.32 -9.21
N ASN A 59 23.71 -5.28 -9.04
CA ASN A 59 22.78 -6.01 -9.91
C ASN A 59 22.07 -5.14 -10.96
N ILE A 60 21.85 -3.84 -10.70
CA ILE A 60 21.22 -2.94 -11.67
C ILE A 60 22.25 -2.53 -12.73
N ASN A 61 21.87 -2.60 -14.01
CA ASN A 61 22.70 -2.14 -15.12
C ASN A 61 23.19 -0.69 -14.89
N THR A 62 24.51 -0.48 -14.87
CA THR A 62 25.13 0.79 -14.49
C THR A 62 24.77 1.95 -15.42
N ARG A 63 24.55 1.69 -16.72
CA ARG A 63 24.13 2.73 -17.68
C ARG A 63 22.70 3.19 -17.39
N LEU A 64 21.78 2.25 -17.16
CA LEU A 64 20.42 2.55 -16.73
C LEU A 64 20.40 3.29 -15.39
N ALA A 65 21.13 2.78 -14.38
CA ALA A 65 21.19 3.34 -13.04
C ALA A 65 21.68 4.80 -13.03
N LYS A 66 22.65 5.14 -13.89
CA LYS A 66 23.13 6.52 -14.09
C LYS A 66 22.11 7.36 -14.87
N ALA A 67 21.56 6.84 -15.97
CA ALA A 67 20.64 7.58 -16.83
C ALA A 67 19.35 8.02 -16.11
N VAL A 68 18.80 7.19 -15.22
CA VAL A 68 17.59 7.52 -14.46
C VAL A 68 17.85 8.04 -13.04
N GLY A 69 19.12 8.08 -12.60
CA GLY A 69 19.50 8.52 -11.25
C GLY A 69 18.92 7.65 -10.12
N VAL A 70 19.21 6.34 -10.14
CA VAL A 70 18.75 5.41 -9.07
C VAL A 70 19.46 5.69 -7.76
N PHE A 71 20.78 5.91 -7.82
CA PHE A 71 21.66 6.16 -6.68
C PHE A 71 22.07 7.62 -6.63
N VAL A 72 22.32 8.13 -5.42
CA VAL A 72 22.89 9.46 -5.18
C VAL A 72 24.22 9.35 -4.43
N GLU A 73 25.06 10.37 -4.56
CA GLU A 73 26.35 10.45 -3.88
C GLU A 73 26.20 10.85 -2.40
N SER A 74 25.19 11.66 -2.08
CA SER A 74 24.86 12.09 -0.72
C SER A 74 23.36 12.04 -0.46
N ASN A 75 22.96 11.74 0.78
CA ASN A 75 21.55 11.84 1.20
C ASN A 75 21.04 13.29 1.12
N GLN A 76 21.92 14.31 1.07
CA GLN A 76 21.51 15.70 0.86
C GLN A 76 20.82 15.90 -0.51
N ASN A 77 21.14 15.10 -1.53
CA ASN A 77 20.47 15.12 -2.82
C ASN A 77 18.99 14.64 -2.77
N LEU A 78 18.56 14.06 -1.64
CA LEU A 78 17.19 13.58 -1.41
C LEU A 78 16.37 14.54 -0.51
N VAL A 79 16.96 15.64 -0.06
CA VAL A 79 16.42 16.51 0.99
C VAL A 79 16.11 17.88 0.42
N ASN A 80 14.85 18.31 0.50
CA ASN A 80 14.40 19.64 0.08
C ASN A 80 14.26 20.61 1.27
N THR A 81 14.13 21.90 0.97
CA THR A 81 14.07 22.98 1.98
C THR A 81 12.87 22.87 2.94
N HIS A 82 11.72 22.35 2.48
CA HIS A 82 10.56 22.11 3.35
C HIS A 82 10.87 20.97 4.34
N THR A 83 11.38 19.82 3.85
CA THR A 83 11.78 18.69 4.70
C THR A 83 12.85 19.08 5.73
N VAL A 84 13.73 20.05 5.43
CA VAL A 84 14.67 20.61 6.41
C VAL A 84 13.97 21.46 7.48
N ARG A 85 12.91 22.21 7.14
CA ARG A 85 12.12 23.00 8.11
C ARG A 85 11.32 22.09 9.04
N LYS A 86 10.55 21.15 8.48
CA LYS A 86 9.85 20.05 9.17
C LYS A 86 10.83 19.27 10.08
N TRP A 87 12.00 18.93 9.52
CA TRP A 87 13.24 18.52 10.20
C TRP A 87 13.50 19.30 11.51
N LYS A 88 13.81 20.60 11.38
CA LYS A 88 14.31 21.45 12.48
C LYS A 88 13.24 21.74 13.53
N TYR A 89 11.99 21.94 13.13
CA TYR A 89 10.88 22.16 14.06
C TYR A 89 10.72 20.98 15.01
N TRP A 90 10.52 19.78 14.46
CA TRP A 90 10.34 18.59 15.29
C TRP A 90 11.59 18.26 16.11
N ARG A 91 12.80 18.52 15.58
CA ARG A 91 14.06 18.39 16.34
C ARG A 91 14.01 19.22 17.63
N ASN A 92 13.66 20.50 17.51
CA ASN A 92 13.59 21.42 18.64
C ASN A 92 12.52 21.03 19.67
N VAL A 93 11.37 20.51 19.22
CA VAL A 93 10.27 20.04 20.11
C VAL A 93 10.68 18.78 20.89
N VAL A 94 11.45 17.88 20.27
CA VAL A 94 12.00 16.70 20.95
C VAL A 94 13.11 17.10 21.93
N ASP A 95 14.06 17.93 21.49
CA ASP A 95 15.17 18.43 22.30
C ASP A 95 14.70 19.27 23.50
N SER A 96 13.59 20.03 23.37
CA SER A 96 13.02 20.77 24.49
C SER A 96 12.40 19.84 25.52
N ARG A 97 11.57 18.87 25.09
CA ARG A 97 10.93 17.86 25.97
C ARG A 97 11.95 17.04 26.75
N PHE A 98 13.09 16.69 26.15
CA PHE A 98 14.19 16.02 26.84
C PHE A 98 14.87 16.88 27.93
N ARG A 99 14.75 18.22 27.87
CA ARG A 99 15.35 19.15 28.85
C ARG A 99 14.38 19.58 29.95
N THR A 100 13.10 19.78 29.61
CA THR A 100 12.07 20.30 30.54
C THR A 100 11.26 19.21 31.24
N GLY A 101 11.38 17.96 30.78
CA GLY A 101 10.53 16.85 31.19
C GLY A 101 9.15 16.85 30.50
N PRO A 102 8.42 15.72 30.55
CA PRO A 102 7.13 15.59 29.88
C PRO A 102 6.06 16.51 30.49
N GLU A 103 6.05 16.67 31.82
CA GLU A 103 4.97 17.34 32.56
C GLU A 103 4.93 18.86 32.35
N ASN A 104 6.09 19.52 32.18
CA ASN A 104 6.17 20.96 31.89
C ASN A 104 5.83 21.31 30.43
N SER A 105 5.58 20.31 29.57
CA SER A 105 5.45 20.48 28.13
C SER A 105 3.97 20.55 27.67
N GLN A 106 3.15 21.35 28.37
CA GLN A 106 1.69 21.43 28.15
C GLN A 106 1.24 21.91 26.77
N VAL A 107 2.15 22.46 25.95
CA VAL A 107 1.87 22.72 24.54
C VAL A 107 2.13 21.45 23.73
N LEU A 108 1.05 20.79 23.27
CA LEU A 108 1.11 20.00 22.05
C LEU A 108 1.51 20.97 20.93
N ALA A 109 2.75 20.86 20.48
CA ALA A 109 3.35 21.77 19.53
C ALA A 109 2.71 21.56 18.15
N ILE A 110 1.62 22.29 17.89
CA ILE A 110 0.98 22.35 16.57
C ILE A 110 1.98 23.06 15.65
N PRO A 111 2.51 22.39 14.62
CA PRO A 111 3.34 23.06 13.62
C PRO A 111 2.48 24.05 12.83
N PRO A 112 2.99 25.26 12.55
CA PRO A 112 2.41 26.10 11.50
C PRO A 112 2.38 25.35 10.16
N GLU A 113 1.33 25.52 9.37
CA GLU A 113 1.13 24.78 8.09
C GLU A 113 2.30 24.96 7.11
N ASN A 114 3.00 26.10 7.16
CA ASN A 114 4.18 26.36 6.34
C ASN A 114 5.49 25.68 6.83
N ILE A 115 5.40 24.90 7.92
CA ILE A 115 6.47 24.10 8.54
C ILE A 115 6.16 22.61 8.49
N ASP A 116 4.91 22.23 8.74
CA ASP A 116 4.40 20.88 8.51
C ASP A 116 3.04 20.97 7.82
N ASP A 117 2.99 20.51 6.58
CA ASP A 117 1.82 20.48 5.70
C ASP A 117 0.85 19.32 6.03
N GLY A 118 1.10 18.58 7.11
CA GLY A 118 0.35 17.39 7.50
C GLY A 118 0.60 16.17 6.60
N VAL A 119 1.17 16.35 5.40
CA VAL A 119 1.37 15.32 4.38
C VAL A 119 2.19 14.15 4.93
N LYS A 120 1.71 12.93 4.64
CA LYS A 120 2.37 11.66 4.98
C LYS A 120 3.02 11.08 3.73
N ASP A 121 4.33 10.87 3.77
CA ASP A 121 5.14 10.43 2.62
C ASP A 121 4.91 8.94 2.28
N THR A 122 3.77 8.59 1.69
CA THR A 122 3.47 7.25 1.16
C THR A 122 2.77 7.35 -0.18
N VAL A 123 3.29 6.65 -1.19
CA VAL A 123 2.66 6.47 -2.50
C VAL A 123 2.43 4.99 -2.78
N GLY A 124 1.32 4.69 -3.47
CA GLY A 124 0.96 3.35 -3.93
C GLY A 124 0.46 3.39 -5.36
N VAL A 125 0.64 2.29 -6.09
CA VAL A 125 0.11 2.11 -7.44
C VAL A 125 -0.27 0.65 -7.66
N VAL A 126 -1.37 0.45 -8.36
CA VAL A 126 -1.83 -0.84 -8.88
C VAL A 126 -1.94 -0.69 -10.39
N VAL A 127 -1.39 -1.64 -11.14
CA VAL A 127 -1.40 -1.64 -12.61
C VAL A 127 -1.91 -2.99 -13.09
N GLY A 128 -2.97 -3.01 -13.90
CA GLY A 128 -3.50 -4.20 -14.55
C GLY A 128 -3.01 -4.37 -15.99
N ASP A 129 -3.14 -5.58 -16.54
CA ASP A 129 -3.10 -5.84 -17.98
C ASP A 129 -4.39 -6.49 -18.49
N GLY A 130 -4.60 -6.50 -19.81
CA GLY A 130 -5.81 -7.02 -20.46
C GLY A 130 -6.01 -8.54 -20.34
N ALA A 131 -5.12 -9.26 -19.66
CA ALA A 131 -5.30 -10.67 -19.30
C ALA A 131 -5.63 -10.85 -17.80
N GLY A 132 -6.04 -9.78 -17.10
CA GLY A 132 -6.44 -9.80 -15.70
C GLY A 132 -5.28 -9.83 -14.71
N ASN A 133 -4.02 -9.74 -15.17
CA ASN A 133 -2.87 -9.76 -14.27
C ASN A 133 -2.67 -8.38 -13.63
N GLN A 134 -2.13 -8.36 -12.41
CA GLN A 134 -1.84 -7.10 -11.71
C GLN A 134 -0.43 -7.06 -11.11
N VAL A 135 0.10 -5.83 -11.03
CA VAL A 135 1.30 -5.49 -10.28
C VAL A 135 0.98 -4.36 -9.30
N VAL A 136 1.32 -4.57 -8.03
CA VAL A 136 1.15 -3.60 -6.94
C VAL A 136 2.52 -3.17 -6.42
N LEU A 137 2.72 -1.87 -6.24
CA LEU A 137 3.96 -1.29 -5.69
C LEU A 137 3.63 -0.12 -4.74
N THR A 138 4.36 -0.04 -3.63
CA THR A 138 4.35 1.12 -2.73
C THR A 138 5.76 1.64 -2.48
N SER A 139 5.84 2.89 -2.01
CA SER A 139 7.08 3.52 -1.53
C SER A 139 6.74 4.52 -0.44
N SER A 140 7.57 4.62 0.60
CA SER A 140 7.35 5.56 1.70
C SER A 140 8.68 6.04 2.30
N GLY A 141 8.72 7.32 2.70
CA GLY A 141 9.80 7.86 3.52
C GLY A 141 9.77 7.33 4.95
N GLY A 142 8.60 6.91 5.45
CA GLY A 142 8.33 6.72 6.88
C GLY A 142 8.26 8.06 7.63
N ILE A 143 7.92 8.03 8.92
CA ILE A 143 7.66 9.27 9.66
C ILE A 143 8.91 10.14 9.87
N THR A 144 8.71 11.45 9.99
CA THR A 144 9.71 12.42 10.45
C THR A 144 10.28 12.01 11.81
N LEU A 145 11.59 12.18 11.99
CA LEU A 145 12.35 11.75 13.18
C LEU A 145 12.27 10.25 13.54
N LYS A 146 11.87 9.35 12.64
CA LYS A 146 11.95 7.91 12.89
C LYS A 146 13.39 7.49 13.27
N THR A 147 13.50 6.58 14.24
CA THR A 147 14.76 5.92 14.61
C THR A 147 15.41 5.29 13.38
N SER A 148 16.74 5.36 13.29
CA SER A 148 17.49 4.69 12.21
C SER A 148 17.15 3.20 12.18
N GLY A 149 16.89 2.66 10.98
CA GLY A 149 16.44 1.29 10.79
C GLY A 149 14.92 1.05 10.94
N ARG A 150 14.11 2.01 11.41
CA ARG A 150 12.64 1.83 11.48
C ARG A 150 12.02 1.63 10.09
N VAL A 151 11.41 0.46 9.91
CA VAL A 151 10.68 0.01 8.71
C VAL A 151 9.19 0.31 8.90
N GLY A 152 8.53 0.75 7.82
CA GLY A 152 7.07 0.95 7.78
C GLY A 152 6.38 -0.03 6.82
N PRO A 153 5.04 -0.02 6.74
CA PRO A 153 4.26 -1.04 6.03
C PRO A 153 4.56 -1.12 4.53
N ALA A 154 4.97 -0.03 3.88
CA ALA A 154 5.28 0.01 2.45
C ALA A 154 6.42 -0.94 2.00
N ALA A 155 7.18 -1.52 2.94
CA ALA A 155 8.18 -2.55 2.65
C ALA A 155 7.74 -3.98 3.07
N LEU A 156 6.51 -4.16 3.55
CA LEU A 156 6.03 -5.37 4.21
C LEU A 156 4.80 -5.94 3.48
N LEU A 157 4.93 -7.17 3.01
CA LEU A 157 3.84 -7.94 2.42
C LEU A 157 2.70 -8.13 3.45
N GLY A 158 1.47 -7.99 2.99
CA GLY A 158 0.23 -8.07 3.76
C GLY A 158 -0.06 -6.88 4.67
N SER A 159 0.95 -6.13 5.10
CA SER A 159 0.72 -4.84 5.77
C SER A 159 0.50 -3.71 4.77
N GLY A 160 1.49 -3.42 3.92
CA GLY A 160 1.46 -2.30 2.98
C GLY A 160 0.89 -2.62 1.60
N ILE A 161 1.01 -3.88 1.18
CA ILE A 161 0.57 -4.38 -0.14
C ILE A 161 0.11 -5.83 -0.03
N SER A 162 -0.94 -6.20 -0.78
CA SER A 162 -1.29 -7.60 -1.10
C SER A 162 -1.65 -7.72 -2.58
N ILE A 163 -1.54 -8.92 -3.11
CA ILE A 163 -2.25 -9.34 -4.33
C ILE A 163 -2.79 -10.74 -4.06
N GLU A 164 -4.11 -10.86 -4.05
CA GLU A 164 -4.79 -12.14 -3.97
C GLU A 164 -5.35 -12.50 -5.36
N VAL A 165 -5.43 -13.79 -5.66
CA VAL A 165 -5.95 -14.30 -6.94
C VAL A 165 -6.80 -15.53 -6.68
N LEU A 166 -8.11 -15.36 -6.87
CA LEU A 166 -9.14 -16.39 -6.79
C LEU A 166 -9.44 -16.92 -8.20
N ASN A 167 -9.20 -18.20 -8.42
CA ASN A 167 -9.60 -18.90 -9.65
C ASN A 167 -10.91 -19.64 -9.37
N LEU A 168 -11.95 -19.39 -10.16
CA LEU A 168 -13.24 -20.07 -10.02
C LEU A 168 -13.28 -21.36 -10.86
N PRO A 169 -14.04 -22.38 -10.45
CA PRO A 169 -14.10 -23.66 -11.16
C PRO A 169 -14.92 -23.56 -12.45
N PHE A 170 -14.23 -23.47 -13.59
CA PHE A 170 -14.81 -23.53 -14.94
C PHE A 170 -15.96 -24.55 -15.05
N GLY A 171 -17.13 -24.08 -15.49
CA GLY A 171 -18.27 -24.94 -15.84
C GLY A 171 -19.03 -25.60 -14.68
N LYS A 172 -18.67 -25.35 -13.41
CA LYS A 172 -19.51 -25.79 -12.28
C LYS A 172 -20.66 -24.80 -12.03
N ARG A 173 -21.79 -25.02 -12.70
CA ARG A 173 -23.08 -24.64 -12.13
C ARG A 173 -23.19 -25.26 -10.74
N SER A 174 -23.61 -24.48 -9.74
CA SER A 174 -24.00 -25.06 -8.46
C SER A 174 -25.08 -26.11 -8.70
N LYS A 175 -24.95 -27.28 -8.06
CA LYS A 175 -26.02 -28.28 -8.02
C LYS A 175 -26.70 -28.22 -6.65
N THR A 176 -27.20 -27.02 -6.32
CA THR A 176 -28.25 -26.87 -5.30
C THR A 176 -29.49 -27.59 -5.81
N GLU A 177 -29.97 -28.54 -5.01
CA GLU A 177 -31.34 -29.04 -5.11
C GLU A 177 -32.24 -28.09 -4.32
N CYS A 178 -33.48 -27.92 -4.81
CA CYS A 178 -34.49 -26.91 -4.48
C CYS A 178 -34.23 -25.44 -4.93
N ASP A 179 -35.35 -24.82 -5.32
CA ASP A 179 -35.64 -23.47 -5.82
C ASP A 179 -35.00 -22.98 -7.15
N ASP A 180 -35.84 -22.95 -8.19
CA ASP A 180 -35.58 -22.40 -9.54
C ASP A 180 -35.62 -20.85 -9.56
N SER A 181 -34.66 -20.18 -8.92
CA SER A 181 -34.28 -18.80 -9.29
C SER A 181 -32.88 -18.43 -8.77
N VAL A 182 -32.23 -17.46 -9.44
CA VAL A 182 -30.85 -17.00 -9.16
C VAL A 182 -29.77 -18.08 -9.36
N ALA A 183 -29.39 -18.27 -10.62
CA ALA A 183 -28.13 -18.94 -10.97
C ALA A 183 -27.09 -17.88 -11.38
N THR A 184 -26.34 -17.34 -10.41
CA THR A 184 -25.31 -16.32 -10.67
C THR A 184 -23.91 -16.91 -10.61
N HIS A 185 -23.34 -17.08 -11.80
CA HIS A 185 -21.91 -17.03 -12.10
C HIS A 185 -21.86 -16.73 -13.60
N ASP A 186 -22.10 -15.46 -13.96
CA ASP A 186 -22.20 -14.96 -15.34
C ASP A 186 -20.84 -15.03 -16.05
N GLY A 187 -20.36 -16.22 -16.39
CA GLY A 187 -19.09 -16.45 -17.08
C GLY A 187 -17.83 -16.13 -16.25
N LEU A 188 -17.95 -15.76 -14.98
CA LEU A 188 -16.81 -15.34 -14.15
C LEU A 188 -15.83 -16.50 -13.89
N ILE A 189 -14.57 -16.36 -14.32
CA ILE A 189 -13.54 -17.40 -14.23
C ILE A 189 -12.39 -17.07 -13.26
N SER A 190 -12.08 -15.79 -13.04
CA SER A 190 -11.10 -15.40 -12.01
C SER A 190 -11.35 -13.99 -11.48
N ARG A 191 -10.84 -13.74 -10.26
CA ARG A 191 -10.71 -12.40 -9.67
C ARG A 191 -9.29 -12.20 -9.17
N THR A 192 -8.61 -11.19 -9.70
CA THR A 192 -7.31 -10.71 -9.20
C THR A 192 -7.55 -9.40 -8.44
N LEU A 193 -7.13 -9.35 -7.18
CA LEU A 193 -7.33 -8.19 -6.32
C LEU A 193 -5.98 -7.69 -5.79
N GLY A 194 -5.53 -6.56 -6.31
CA GLY A 194 -4.31 -5.87 -5.86
C GLY A 194 -4.64 -4.70 -4.95
N THR A 195 -4.04 -4.68 -3.75
CA THR A 195 -4.38 -3.74 -2.67
C THR A 195 -3.13 -3.07 -2.11
N CYS A 196 -3.20 -1.76 -1.83
CA CYS A 196 -2.14 -1.04 -1.13
C CYS A 196 -2.68 -0.01 -0.12
N THR A 197 -1.88 0.31 0.90
CA THR A 197 -2.32 1.08 2.08
C THR A 197 -1.46 2.31 2.39
N THR A 198 -2.06 3.27 3.08
CA THR A 198 -1.43 4.49 3.62
C THR A 198 -1.99 4.79 5.02
N GLY A 199 -1.38 5.73 5.74
CA GLY A 199 -1.79 6.09 7.11
C GLY A 199 -0.72 5.76 8.18
N PHE A 200 -1.17 5.38 9.38
CA PHE A 200 -0.32 5.18 10.55
C PHE A 200 0.39 3.82 10.49
N GLY A 201 1.72 3.86 10.32
CA GLY A 201 2.50 2.70 9.89
C GLY A 201 2.39 1.48 10.80
N GLU A 202 2.47 1.68 12.11
CA GLU A 202 2.48 0.61 13.11
C GLU A 202 1.12 -0.09 13.23
N ASP A 203 0.02 0.61 13.01
CA ASP A 203 -1.33 0.05 13.06
C ASP A 203 -1.64 -0.74 11.78
N ILE A 204 -1.23 -0.23 10.61
CA ILE A 204 -1.27 -0.95 9.33
C ILE A 204 -0.47 -2.27 9.41
N ILE A 205 0.68 -2.26 10.11
CA ILE A 205 1.47 -3.45 10.39
C ILE A 205 0.71 -4.42 11.31
N THR A 206 0.24 -3.93 12.46
CA THR A 206 -0.47 -4.71 13.49
C THR A 206 -1.74 -5.38 12.96
N LEU A 207 -2.46 -4.72 12.06
CA LEU A 207 -3.68 -5.25 11.44
C LEU A 207 -3.44 -6.20 10.26
N GLN A 208 -2.22 -6.22 9.69
CA GLN A 208 -1.94 -6.77 8.34
C GLN A 208 -2.97 -6.23 7.32
N TYR A 209 -3.11 -4.90 7.29
CA TYR A 209 -4.30 -4.25 6.76
C TYR A 209 -4.52 -4.52 5.26
N ALA A 210 -3.48 -4.53 4.43
CA ALA A 210 -3.61 -4.83 3.01
C ALA A 210 -4.18 -6.23 2.74
N SER A 211 -3.61 -7.30 3.33
CA SER A 211 -4.16 -8.66 3.16
C SER A 211 -5.54 -8.82 3.79
N ARG A 212 -5.82 -8.13 4.91
CA ARG A 212 -7.15 -8.16 5.54
C ARG A 212 -8.23 -7.60 4.63
N CYS A 213 -8.02 -6.41 4.09
CA CYS A 213 -8.89 -5.80 3.09
C CYS A 213 -9.00 -6.69 1.85
N SER A 214 -7.88 -7.22 1.32
CA SER A 214 -7.92 -8.06 0.12
C SER A 214 -8.72 -9.36 0.32
N ARG A 215 -8.52 -10.04 1.44
CA ARG A 215 -9.19 -11.32 1.71
C ARG A 215 -10.71 -11.12 1.81
N GLN A 216 -11.16 -10.13 2.57
CA GLN A 216 -12.58 -9.86 2.76
C GLN A 216 -13.24 -9.35 1.48
N LEU A 217 -12.56 -8.49 0.70
CA LEU A 217 -13.04 -8.05 -0.61
C LEU A 217 -13.19 -9.18 -1.64
N LEU A 218 -12.43 -10.29 -1.53
CA LEU A 218 -12.61 -11.48 -2.35
C LEU A 218 -13.67 -12.45 -1.81
N GLU A 219 -13.85 -12.51 -0.49
CA GLU A 219 -14.84 -13.34 0.20
C GLU A 219 -16.26 -12.74 0.21
N ARG A 220 -16.41 -11.45 -0.16
CA ARG A 220 -17.69 -10.72 -0.20
C ARG A 220 -18.73 -11.37 -1.12
N ASP A 221 -20.00 -11.22 -0.76
CA ASP A 221 -21.13 -11.68 -1.58
C ASP A 221 -21.31 -10.84 -2.86
N GLU A 222 -21.98 -11.38 -3.87
CA GLU A 222 -22.10 -10.72 -5.19
C GLU A 222 -22.93 -9.42 -5.16
N ASP A 223 -23.89 -9.32 -4.23
CA ASP A 223 -24.70 -8.11 -3.97
C ASP A 223 -24.01 -7.10 -3.02
N GLU A 224 -22.85 -7.45 -2.44
CA GLU A 224 -22.18 -6.62 -1.42
C GLU A 224 -21.25 -5.57 -2.07
N MET A 225 -21.50 -4.28 -1.78
CA MET A 225 -20.67 -3.18 -2.27
C MET A 225 -19.27 -3.24 -1.67
N ALA A 226 -18.24 -3.19 -2.52
CA ALA A 226 -16.84 -3.28 -2.09
C ALA A 226 -16.45 -2.17 -1.10
N MET A 227 -17.04 -0.98 -1.26
CA MET A 227 -16.81 0.17 -0.37
C MET A 227 -17.35 -0.02 1.05
N ASP A 228 -18.36 -0.89 1.23
CA ASP A 228 -18.99 -1.20 2.51
C ASP A 228 -18.21 -2.31 3.24
N VAL A 229 -17.74 -3.35 2.52
CA VAL A 229 -16.79 -4.35 3.04
C VAL A 229 -15.57 -3.68 3.70
N LEU A 230 -15.04 -2.63 3.07
CA LEU A 230 -13.91 -1.89 3.62
C LEU A 230 -14.28 -1.05 4.84
N GLU A 231 -15.52 -0.56 4.93
CA GLU A 231 -16.03 0.11 6.12
C GLU A 231 -16.16 -0.86 7.30
N ASP A 232 -16.67 -2.07 7.08
CA ASP A 232 -16.75 -3.09 8.14
C ASP A 232 -15.38 -3.67 8.52
N VAL A 233 -14.44 -3.78 7.58
CA VAL A 233 -13.02 -4.04 7.90
C VAL A 233 -12.40 -2.91 8.71
N TYR A 234 -12.82 -1.66 8.54
CA TYR A 234 -12.39 -0.54 9.40
C TYR A 234 -13.06 -0.59 10.78
N ARG A 235 -14.39 -0.75 10.84
CA ARG A 235 -15.19 -0.79 12.08
C ARG A 235 -14.79 -1.95 12.98
N SER A 236 -14.54 -3.13 12.44
CA SER A 236 -14.03 -4.30 13.18
C SER A 236 -12.58 -4.17 13.69
N CYS A 237 -11.83 -3.17 13.21
CA CYS A 237 -10.52 -2.81 13.74
C CYS A 237 -10.60 -1.69 14.79
N ALA A 238 -11.61 -0.82 14.73
CA ALA A 238 -11.72 0.36 15.59
C ALA A 238 -11.89 0.02 17.08
N LYS A 239 -11.49 0.95 17.95
CA LYS A 239 -11.87 0.94 19.38
C LYS A 239 -13.27 1.52 19.47
N ASN A 240 -14.25 0.73 19.93
CA ASN A 240 -15.56 1.26 20.27
C ASN A 240 -15.52 1.85 21.69
N LYS A 241 -16.51 2.67 22.06
CA LYS A 241 -16.56 3.25 23.41
C LYS A 241 -16.75 2.19 24.50
N ASP A 242 -17.46 1.12 24.16
CA ASP A 242 -17.90 0.07 25.07
C ASP A 242 -17.09 -1.23 24.93
N ASP A 243 -16.26 -1.35 23.88
CA ASP A 243 -15.40 -2.52 23.66
C ASP A 243 -14.00 -2.14 23.15
N LYS A 244 -12.98 -2.81 23.69
CA LYS A 244 -11.58 -2.60 23.33
C LYS A 244 -11.29 -3.35 22.04
N SER A 245 -10.77 -2.65 21.02
CA SER A 245 -10.25 -3.29 19.82
C SER A 245 -9.33 -4.47 20.20
N PRO A 246 -9.47 -5.65 19.57
CA PRO A 246 -8.64 -6.81 19.86
C PRO A 246 -7.18 -6.64 19.40
N TYR A 247 -6.82 -5.47 18.86
CA TYR A 247 -5.49 -5.11 18.38
C TYR A 247 -4.88 -4.00 19.26
N TYR A 248 -3.56 -4.09 19.51
CA TYR A 248 -2.82 -3.05 20.21
C TYR A 248 -2.55 -1.86 19.25
N LEU A 249 -3.55 -0.98 19.11
CA LEU A 249 -3.53 0.14 18.18
C LEU A 249 -3.05 1.43 18.85
N GLN A 250 -2.07 2.06 18.22
CA GLN A 250 -1.34 3.22 18.72
C GLN A 250 -1.94 4.56 18.26
N SER A 251 -2.66 4.60 17.13
CA SER A 251 -3.46 5.77 16.75
C SER A 251 -4.79 5.81 17.49
N ASP A 252 -5.23 7.03 17.79
CA ASP A 252 -6.53 7.35 18.35
C ASP A 252 -6.92 8.79 17.92
N PRO A 253 -7.94 8.97 17.07
CA PRO A 253 -8.70 7.92 16.38
C PRO A 253 -7.83 7.12 15.38
N LEU A 254 -8.35 6.00 14.87
CA LEU A 254 -7.65 5.19 13.87
C LEU A 254 -7.34 6.03 12.62
N TYR A 255 -6.10 5.96 12.13
CA TYR A 255 -5.62 6.74 10.99
C TYR A 255 -5.13 5.81 9.86
N LEU A 256 -6.05 5.37 9.00
CA LEU A 256 -5.83 4.33 7.98
C LEU A 256 -6.32 4.80 6.60
N GLY A 257 -5.80 4.21 5.54
CA GLY A 257 -6.27 4.38 4.17
C GLY A 257 -5.86 3.20 3.29
N VAL A 258 -6.72 2.84 2.34
CA VAL A 258 -6.54 1.70 1.44
C VAL A 258 -7.14 1.99 0.06
N ILE A 259 -6.50 1.47 -0.99
CA ILE A 259 -7.04 1.37 -2.33
C ILE A 259 -6.80 -0.04 -2.85
N ALA A 260 -7.81 -0.63 -3.48
CA ALA A 260 -7.75 -1.91 -4.15
C ALA A 260 -8.32 -1.83 -5.57
N VAL A 261 -7.84 -2.71 -6.46
CA VAL A 261 -8.35 -2.88 -7.81
C VAL A 261 -8.75 -4.33 -7.99
N ASP A 262 -10.05 -4.56 -8.19
CA ASP A 262 -10.71 -5.86 -8.33
C ASP A 262 -10.92 -6.13 -9.83
N SER A 263 -10.04 -6.93 -10.42
CA SER A 263 -10.12 -7.35 -11.83
C SER A 263 -10.89 -8.66 -11.92
N SER A 264 -12.18 -8.58 -12.25
CA SER A 264 -13.04 -9.72 -12.58
C SER A 264 -12.86 -10.10 -14.05
N GLN A 265 -12.45 -11.34 -14.30
CA GLN A 265 -12.24 -11.90 -15.63
C GLN A 265 -13.33 -12.92 -15.98
N TYR A 266 -13.83 -12.82 -17.20
CA TYR A 266 -14.96 -13.60 -17.72
C TYR A 266 -14.54 -14.53 -18.87
N ASP A 267 -15.35 -15.55 -19.16
CA ASP A 267 -15.09 -16.59 -20.17
C ASP A 267 -15.26 -16.11 -21.62
N ASP A 268 -16.01 -15.02 -21.84
CA ASP A 268 -16.05 -14.26 -23.09
C ASP A 268 -14.75 -13.46 -23.35
N GLY A 269 -13.85 -13.38 -22.36
CA GLY A 269 -12.61 -12.63 -22.40
C GLY A 269 -12.69 -11.20 -21.84
N LEU A 270 -13.86 -10.75 -21.35
CA LEU A 270 -14.00 -9.46 -20.69
C LEU A 270 -13.19 -9.41 -19.38
N VAL A 271 -12.56 -8.26 -19.11
CA VAL A 271 -11.95 -7.94 -17.81
C VAL A 271 -12.56 -6.65 -17.29
N ARG A 272 -13.37 -6.75 -16.23
CA ARG A 272 -13.98 -5.61 -15.54
C ARG A 272 -13.11 -5.23 -14.34
N ASN A 273 -12.64 -3.99 -14.28
CA ASN A 273 -11.79 -3.51 -13.18
C ASN A 273 -12.60 -2.55 -12.29
N THR A 274 -12.95 -2.98 -11.08
CA THR A 274 -13.54 -2.09 -10.08
C THR A 274 -12.44 -1.56 -9.16
N VAL A 275 -12.28 -0.24 -9.10
CA VAL A 275 -11.44 0.39 -8.08
C VAL A 275 -12.31 0.72 -6.88
N VAL A 276 -11.86 0.30 -5.72
CA VAL A 276 -12.46 0.63 -4.42
C VAL A 276 -11.40 1.27 -3.54
N TYR A 277 -11.78 2.30 -2.79
CA TYR A 277 -10.91 2.95 -1.81
C TYR A 277 -11.67 3.27 -0.53
N GLY A 278 -10.93 3.46 0.56
CA GLY A 278 -11.46 4.08 1.76
C GLY A 278 -10.38 4.52 2.72
N HIS A 279 -10.68 5.52 3.55
CA HIS A 279 -9.75 6.12 4.49
C HIS A 279 -10.45 6.78 5.69
N SER A 280 -9.71 6.92 6.79
CA SER A 280 -10.07 7.74 7.95
C SER A 280 -9.18 8.98 8.13
N THR A 281 -8.23 9.20 7.21
CA THR A 281 -7.36 10.39 7.16
C THR A 281 -8.12 11.66 6.77
N GLU A 282 -7.50 12.83 6.93
CA GLU A 282 -8.01 14.13 6.47
C GLU A 282 -8.31 14.13 4.96
N THR A 283 -7.44 13.49 4.17
CA THR A 283 -7.54 13.41 2.71
C THR A 283 -6.84 12.16 2.18
N MET A 284 -7.39 11.59 1.11
CA MET A 284 -6.72 10.61 0.26
C MET A 284 -6.84 11.05 -1.21
N ILE A 285 -5.71 11.13 -1.92
CA ILE A 285 -5.66 11.51 -3.34
C ILE A 285 -5.52 10.25 -4.19
N LEU A 286 -6.36 10.14 -5.21
CA LEU A 286 -6.48 9.00 -6.11
C LEU A 286 -6.23 9.45 -7.55
N ALA A 287 -5.61 8.60 -8.36
CA ALA A 287 -5.44 8.81 -9.79
C ALA A 287 -5.79 7.51 -10.54
N SER A 288 -6.54 7.62 -11.63
CA SER A 288 -7.08 6.49 -12.39
C SER A 288 -7.09 6.80 -13.89
N GLN A 289 -6.72 5.83 -14.72
CA GLN A 289 -6.75 5.97 -16.19
C GLN A 289 -6.84 4.57 -16.83
N HIS A 290 -7.78 4.37 -17.74
CA HIS A 290 -7.82 3.21 -18.63
C HIS A 290 -6.88 3.40 -19.83
N ALA A 291 -6.51 2.32 -20.52
CA ALA A 291 -5.61 2.39 -21.67
C ALA A 291 -6.20 3.16 -22.88
N SER A 292 -7.53 3.32 -22.93
CA SER A 292 -8.25 4.13 -23.91
C SER A 292 -8.52 5.58 -23.49
N ASP A 293 -8.26 5.95 -22.23
CA ASP A 293 -8.61 7.27 -21.71
C ASP A 293 -7.61 8.33 -22.20
N GLU A 294 -8.10 9.38 -22.87
CA GLU A 294 -7.27 10.55 -23.23
C GLU A 294 -6.66 11.25 -22.01
N ARG A 295 -7.27 11.11 -20.82
CA ARG A 295 -6.92 11.86 -19.60
C ARG A 295 -7.08 11.00 -18.35
N CYS A 296 -6.11 11.10 -17.44
CA CYS A 296 -6.24 10.55 -16.09
C CYS A 296 -7.33 11.28 -15.29
N ARG A 297 -8.27 10.53 -14.70
CA ARG A 297 -9.22 11.00 -13.69
C ARG A 297 -8.53 11.05 -12.32
N VAL A 298 -8.47 12.24 -11.73
CA VAL A 298 -7.95 12.48 -10.38
C VAL A 298 -9.11 12.76 -9.44
N THR A 299 -9.12 12.10 -8.28
CA THR A 299 -10.13 12.28 -7.23
C THR A 299 -9.44 12.65 -5.93
N VAL A 300 -9.91 13.71 -5.27
CA VAL A 300 -9.44 14.13 -3.94
C VAL A 300 -10.55 13.84 -2.94
N SER A 301 -10.40 12.74 -2.19
CA SER A 301 -11.36 12.37 -1.15
C SER A 301 -11.00 13.07 0.15
N CYS A 302 -11.70 14.16 0.48
CA CYS A 302 -11.53 14.87 1.75
C CYS A 302 -12.51 14.36 2.81
N ASN A 303 -12.07 14.26 4.05
CA ASN A 303 -12.87 13.88 5.22
C ASN A 303 -13.14 15.10 6.10
N SER A 304 -14.33 15.20 6.70
CA SER A 304 -14.67 16.31 7.60
C SER A 304 -14.10 16.13 9.02
N THR A 305 -13.91 14.89 9.45
CA THR A 305 -13.37 14.55 10.78
C THR A 305 -12.46 13.34 10.65
N VAL A 306 -11.19 13.48 11.03
CA VAL A 306 -10.24 12.36 11.10
C VAL A 306 -10.81 11.28 12.04
N GLY A 307 -10.76 10.02 11.61
CA GLY A 307 -11.33 8.88 12.35
C GLY A 307 -12.74 8.46 11.90
N ASN A 308 -13.50 9.32 11.23
CA ASN A 308 -14.67 8.88 10.48
C ASN A 308 -14.21 8.11 9.24
N TRP A 309 -14.91 7.04 8.86
CA TRP A 309 -14.61 6.38 7.59
C TRP A 309 -15.18 7.16 6.41
N LYS A 310 -14.46 7.12 5.28
CA LYS A 310 -14.94 7.59 3.98
C LYS A 310 -14.40 6.69 2.88
N SER A 311 -15.30 6.08 2.13
CA SER A 311 -15.00 5.17 1.02
C SER A 311 -15.67 5.62 -0.29
N GLY A 312 -15.39 4.87 -1.35
CA GLY A 312 -16.06 4.97 -2.64
C GLY A 312 -15.54 3.93 -3.62
N GLU A 313 -16.34 3.61 -4.63
CA GLU A 313 -15.98 2.67 -5.69
C GLU A 313 -16.37 3.20 -7.08
N PHE A 314 -15.66 2.73 -8.11
CA PHE A 314 -15.95 3.02 -9.51
C PHE A 314 -15.28 2.02 -10.45
N THR A 315 -15.89 1.75 -11.59
CA THR A 315 -15.28 0.93 -12.65
C THR A 315 -14.25 1.74 -13.45
N ILE A 316 -13.28 1.01 -14.03
CA ILE A 316 -12.36 1.45 -15.09
C ILE A 316 -12.41 0.40 -16.22
N GLY A 317 -12.77 0.86 -17.42
CA GLY A 317 -12.89 0.07 -18.66
C GLY A 317 -13.48 0.94 -19.76
#